data_AF-A0A0N0P6W3-F1
#
_entry.id   AF-A0A0N0P6W3-F1
#
_cell.length_a   1.000
_cell.length_b   1.000
_cell.length_c   1.000
_cell.angle_alpha   90.00
_cell.angle_beta   90.00
_cell.angle_gamma   90.00
#
_symmetry.space_group_name_H-M   'P 1'
#
loop_
_entity.id
_entity.type
_entity.pdbx_description
1 polymer ?
#
loop_
_entity_poly.entity_id
_entity_poly.type
_entity_poly.pdbx_seq_one_letter_code
_entity_poly.pdbx_strand_id
1 'polypeptide(L)'
;MRPCLLSATCAAAITSIIPHVRYSTPGKVQVHVRKRDGSRFDFDAPVGISLMQALRDVAHLDVAGTCDGEMECGTCHVYLSEASFARAGEPSEEEQDLLDKVLAVRDTSRLSCGVDLAPDLDGIEIELPSCSSDVSWDTAAMKPR
;
A
#
# COMPACT_ATOMS: atom_id res chain seq x y z
N MET A 1 0.74 -34.35 -61.99
CA MET A 1 -0.54 -34.27 -62.73
C MET A 1 -1.67 -34.28 -61.70
N ARG A 2 -2.34 -33.12 -61.54
CA ARG A 2 -3.69 -32.75 -61.02
C ARG A 2 -4.55 -33.78 -60.22
N PRO A 3 -5.60 -33.36 -59.48
CA PRO A 3 -5.83 -32.16 -58.61
C PRO A 3 -6.85 -32.39 -57.43
N CYS A 4 -7.34 -31.27 -56.84
CA CYS A 4 -8.61 -31.02 -56.10
C CYS A 4 -8.62 -31.23 -54.57
N LEU A 5 -8.62 -30.19 -53.71
CA LEU A 5 -9.62 -29.12 -53.43
C LEU A 5 -10.77 -29.55 -52.49
N LEU A 6 -10.76 -29.02 -51.26
CA LEU A 6 -11.92 -28.58 -50.43
C LEU A 6 -11.32 -27.75 -49.27
N SER A 7 -11.22 -26.42 -49.33
CA SER A 7 -12.25 -25.41 -49.03
C SER A 7 -12.98 -25.60 -47.70
N ALA A 8 -12.54 -24.86 -46.68
CA ALA A 8 -13.43 -24.14 -45.77
C ALA A 8 -12.65 -23.01 -45.08
N THR A 9 -12.90 -21.80 -45.56
CA THR A 9 -12.58 -20.51 -44.96
C THR A 9 -13.20 -20.37 -43.58
N CYS A 10 -12.41 -20.01 -42.56
CA CYS A 10 -12.93 -19.26 -41.41
C CYS A 10 -12.45 -17.82 -41.53
N ALA A 11 -13.35 -16.99 -42.01
CA ALA A 11 -13.20 -15.54 -42.06
C ALA A 11 -13.27 -14.94 -40.64
N ALA A 12 -12.49 -13.88 -40.50
CA ALA A 12 -12.46 -12.83 -39.48
C ALA A 12 -13.62 -12.77 -38.45
N ALA A 13 -13.22 -12.64 -37.19
CA ALA A 13 -13.81 -11.63 -36.30
C ALA A 13 -12.67 -10.85 -35.64
N ILE A 14 -12.38 -9.69 -36.21
CA ILE A 14 -11.68 -8.58 -35.58
C ILE A 14 -12.57 -8.10 -34.42
N THR A 15 -11.94 -7.45 -33.44
CA THR A 15 -12.52 -6.54 -32.44
C THR A 15 -12.72 -7.16 -31.06
N SER A 16 -11.64 -7.28 -30.29
CA SER A 16 -11.72 -6.87 -28.90
C SER A 16 -10.99 -5.53 -28.75
N ILE A 17 -11.68 -4.48 -29.19
CA ILE A 17 -11.42 -3.13 -28.72
C ILE A 17 -12.11 -3.06 -27.36
N ILE A 18 -11.36 -3.32 -26.29
CA ILE A 18 -11.58 -2.61 -25.04
C ILE A 18 -10.21 -2.21 -24.48
N PRO A 19 -9.87 -0.90 -24.46
CA PRO A 19 -8.66 -0.42 -23.84
C PRO A 19 -8.92 -0.26 -22.33
N HIS A 20 -9.01 -1.37 -21.59
CA HIS A 20 -9.00 -1.27 -20.13
C HIS A 20 -7.57 -1.18 -19.64
N VAL A 21 -7.10 0.06 -19.64
CA VAL A 21 -6.08 0.65 -18.77
C VAL A 21 -4.69 0.00 -18.86
N ARG A 22 -3.77 0.76 -19.46
CA ARG A 22 -2.34 0.48 -19.50
C ARG A 22 -1.70 0.72 -18.12
N TYR A 23 -1.74 -0.27 -17.24
CA TYR A 23 -0.72 -0.39 -16.18
C TYR A 23 -0.08 -1.77 -16.29
N SER A 24 0.70 -1.95 -17.35
CA SER A 24 1.57 -3.12 -17.48
C SER A 24 2.85 -2.87 -16.70
N THR A 25 2.78 -2.99 -15.39
CA THR A 25 3.91 -3.49 -14.59
C THR A 25 3.36 -4.06 -13.29
N PRO A 26 3.72 -5.29 -12.90
CA PRO A 26 3.73 -5.57 -11.48
C PRO A 26 5.05 -6.26 -11.15
N GLY A 27 6.10 -5.45 -11.00
CA GLY A 27 7.12 -5.84 -10.05
C GLY A 27 6.44 -6.05 -8.70
N LYS A 28 6.93 -7.01 -7.92
CA LYS A 28 6.57 -7.11 -6.51
C LYS A 28 7.72 -6.53 -5.70
N VAL A 29 7.39 -6.02 -4.52
CA VAL A 29 8.36 -5.66 -3.50
C VAL A 29 8.12 -6.52 -2.27
N GLN A 30 9.21 -6.92 -1.63
CA GLN A 30 9.16 -7.60 -0.35
C GLN A 30 8.94 -6.57 0.77
N VAL A 31 7.99 -6.86 1.65
CA VAL A 31 7.68 -6.06 2.84
C VAL A 31 7.93 -6.89 4.09
N HIS A 32 8.77 -6.41 5.00
CA HIS A 32 9.06 -7.03 6.28
C HIS A 32 8.35 -6.28 7.40
N VAL A 33 7.50 -6.98 8.15
CA VAL A 33 6.67 -6.37 9.20
C VAL A 33 7.04 -6.92 10.57
N ARG A 34 7.39 -6.03 11.51
CA ARG A 34 7.32 -6.32 12.95
C ARG A 34 5.92 -6.01 13.45
N LYS A 35 5.17 -7.05 13.81
CA LYS A 35 3.82 -6.94 14.38
C LYS A 35 3.86 -6.41 15.82
N ARG A 36 2.69 -6.02 16.33
CA ARG A 36 2.51 -5.50 17.68
C ARG A 36 2.89 -6.49 18.79
N ASP A 37 2.76 -7.78 18.52
CA ASP A 37 3.16 -8.86 19.43
C ASP A 37 4.68 -9.16 19.39
N GLY A 38 5.44 -8.40 18.58
CA GLY A 38 6.86 -8.57 18.36
C GLY A 38 7.23 -9.65 17.33
N SER A 39 6.25 -10.39 16.80
CA SER A 39 6.49 -11.38 15.75
C SER A 39 6.82 -10.73 14.41
N ARG A 40 7.54 -11.46 13.56
CA ARG A 40 7.87 -11.03 12.19
C ARG A 40 6.89 -11.63 11.20
N PHE A 41 6.51 -10.86 10.20
CA PHE A 41 5.63 -11.28 9.12
C PHE A 41 6.06 -10.61 7.82
N ASP A 42 6.44 -11.42 6.85
CA ASP A 42 6.99 -10.95 5.59
C ASP A 42 6.05 -11.39 4.46
N PHE A 43 5.84 -10.51 3.48
CA PHE A 43 4.97 -10.78 2.35
C PHE A 43 5.40 -9.99 1.10
N ASP A 44 4.95 -10.44 -0.06
CA ASP A 44 5.16 -9.71 -1.30
C ASP A 44 3.94 -8.83 -1.60
N ALA A 45 4.19 -7.57 -1.93
CA ALA A 45 3.17 -6.61 -2.35
C ALA A 45 3.39 -6.17 -3.80
N PRO A 46 2.33 -5.92 -4.58
CA PRO A 46 2.48 -5.34 -5.91
C PRO A 46 3.02 -3.90 -5.82
N VAL A 47 3.86 -3.52 -6.78
CA VAL A 47 4.26 -2.12 -6.97
C VAL A 47 3.06 -1.30 -7.46
N GLY A 48 3.00 -0.03 -7.04
CA GLY A 48 1.98 0.94 -7.49
C GLY A 48 0.75 1.02 -6.59
N ILE A 49 0.75 0.36 -5.43
CA ILE A 49 -0.22 0.58 -4.34
C ILE A 49 0.48 1.24 -3.16
N SER A 50 -0.28 1.85 -2.26
CA SER A 50 0.30 2.37 -1.02
C SER A 50 0.69 1.24 -0.06
N LEU A 51 1.63 1.53 0.83
CA LEU A 51 2.01 0.61 1.91
C LEU A 51 0.80 0.28 2.80
N MET A 52 -0.12 1.22 3.03
CA MET A 52 -1.37 0.97 3.77
C MET A 52 -2.22 -0.11 3.09
N GLN A 53 -2.46 0.01 1.77
CA GLN A 53 -3.20 -0.98 1.00
C GLN A 53 -2.50 -2.35 1.01
N ALA A 54 -1.17 -2.36 0.92
CA ALA A 54 -0.40 -3.61 1.03
C ALA A 54 -0.59 -4.27 2.41
N LEU A 55 -0.52 -3.51 3.50
CA LEU A 55 -0.68 -4.03 4.85
C LEU A 55 -2.11 -4.53 5.12
N ARG A 56 -3.13 -3.77 4.67
CA ARG A 56 -4.56 -4.04 4.93
C ARG A 56 -5.15 -5.08 3.98
N ASP A 57 -4.95 -4.90 2.67
CA ASP A 57 -5.68 -5.67 1.65
C ASP A 57 -4.92 -6.89 1.15
N VAL A 58 -3.58 -6.85 1.18
CA VAL A 58 -2.73 -7.98 0.77
C VAL A 58 -2.32 -8.84 1.96
N ALA A 59 -1.80 -8.23 3.02
CA ALA A 59 -1.32 -8.94 4.20
C ALA A 59 -2.39 -9.20 5.28
N HIS A 60 -3.56 -8.57 5.16
CA HIS A 60 -4.66 -8.65 6.14
C HIS A 60 -4.20 -8.37 7.58
N LEU A 61 -3.25 -7.44 7.73
CA LEU A 61 -2.80 -6.95 9.01
C LEU A 61 -3.79 -5.91 9.54
N ASP A 62 -3.81 -5.76 10.85
CA ASP A 62 -4.71 -4.85 11.55
C ASP A 62 -4.22 -3.39 11.42
N VAL A 63 -4.25 -2.85 10.21
CA VAL A 63 -4.01 -1.44 9.91
C VAL A 63 -5.34 -0.84 9.49
N ALA A 64 -5.87 0.08 10.29
CA ALA A 64 -7.24 0.57 10.13
C ALA A 64 -7.43 1.37 8.84
N GLY A 65 -6.60 2.41 8.63
CA GLY A 65 -6.67 3.25 7.43
C GLY A 65 -8.06 3.83 7.18
N THR A 66 -8.70 4.40 8.21
CA THR A 66 -10.13 4.76 8.21
C THR A 66 -10.55 5.72 7.09
N CYS A 67 -9.68 6.67 6.73
CA CYS A 67 -9.92 7.61 5.62
C CYS A 67 -9.54 7.05 4.24
N ASP A 68 -9.19 5.77 4.14
CA ASP A 68 -8.78 5.08 2.90
C ASP A 68 -7.58 5.69 2.15
N GLY A 69 -6.81 6.57 2.81
CA GLY A 69 -5.63 7.21 2.24
C GLY A 69 -5.83 8.64 1.77
N GLU A 70 -6.97 9.25 2.05
CA GLU A 70 -7.28 10.65 1.72
C GLU A 70 -6.52 11.70 2.57
N MET A 71 -5.51 11.28 3.34
CA MET A 71 -4.71 12.15 4.21
C MET A 71 -5.57 12.96 5.21
N GLU A 72 -6.56 12.33 5.83
CA GLU A 72 -7.46 12.97 6.81
C GLU A 72 -7.35 12.37 8.23
N CYS A 73 -6.64 11.26 8.40
CA CYS A 73 -6.51 10.56 9.68
C CYS A 73 -5.10 10.01 9.92
N GLY A 74 -4.78 9.65 11.17
CA GLY A 74 -3.49 9.06 11.55
C GLY A 74 -3.53 7.54 11.83
N THR A 75 -4.62 6.87 11.47
CA THR A 75 -4.87 5.46 11.87
C THR A 75 -4.05 4.43 11.08
N CYS A 76 -3.36 4.87 10.02
CA CYS A 76 -2.44 4.07 9.21
C CYS A 76 -0.97 4.26 9.62
N HIS A 77 -0.72 4.84 10.80
CA HIS A 77 0.62 5.10 11.33
C HIS A 77 1.46 3.82 11.45
N VAL A 78 2.69 3.89 10.97
CA VAL A 78 3.73 2.86 11.08
C VAL A 78 5.08 3.50 11.40
N TYR A 79 6.01 2.71 11.91
CA TYR A 79 7.42 3.10 11.95
C TYR A 79 8.17 2.42 10.82
N LEU A 80 8.98 3.18 10.08
CA LEU A 80 9.94 2.62 9.13
C LEU A 80 11.27 2.35 9.84
N SER A 81 12.05 1.38 9.35
CA SER A 81 13.47 1.32 9.70
C SER A 81 14.19 2.56 9.14
N GLU A 82 15.31 2.98 9.73
CA GLU A 82 16.05 4.17 9.26
C GLU A 82 16.43 4.07 7.78
N ALA A 83 16.85 2.88 7.34
CA ALA A 83 17.19 2.62 5.93
C ALA A 83 15.95 2.72 5.02
N SER A 84 14.80 2.23 5.48
CA SER A 84 13.53 2.33 4.76
C SER A 84 13.01 3.77 4.71
N PHE A 85 13.12 4.51 5.80
CA PHE A 85 12.74 5.91 5.90
C PHE A 85 13.55 6.79 4.95
N ALA A 86 14.88 6.59 4.90
CA ALA A 86 15.75 7.32 3.98
C ALA A 86 15.39 7.10 2.50
N ARG A 87 14.83 5.93 2.15
CA ARG A 87 14.36 5.62 0.79
C ARG A 87 12.95 6.15 0.53
N ALA A 88 12.04 6.02 1.50
CA ALA A 88 10.65 6.46 1.39
C ALA A 88 10.48 7.99 1.46
N GLY A 89 11.52 8.70 1.90
CA GLY A 89 11.52 10.15 2.05
C GLY A 89 10.86 10.64 3.33
N GLU A 90 10.94 11.95 3.54
CA GLU A 90 10.30 12.63 4.66
C GLU A 90 8.78 12.77 4.43
N PRO A 91 7.97 12.84 5.50
CA PRO A 91 6.54 13.14 5.38
C PRO A 91 6.32 14.52 4.75
N SER A 92 5.21 14.69 4.04
CA SER A 92 4.78 16.02 3.58
C SER A 92 4.36 16.90 4.77
N GLU A 93 4.22 18.22 4.56
CA GLU A 93 3.74 19.13 5.60
C GLU A 93 2.35 18.71 6.13
N GLU A 94 1.45 18.31 5.23
CA GLU A 94 0.11 17.82 5.59
C GLU A 94 0.16 16.51 6.37
N GLU A 95 1.03 15.58 5.97
CA GLU A 95 1.27 14.34 6.71
C GLU A 95 1.83 14.64 8.11
N GLN A 96 2.75 15.60 8.22
CA GLN A 96 3.34 16.02 9.49
C GLN A 96 2.30 16.64 10.43
N ASP A 97 1.39 17.47 9.92
CA ASP A 97 0.28 18.06 10.69
C ASP A 97 -0.68 17.01 11.28
N LEU A 98 -0.77 15.83 10.65
CA LEU A 98 -1.51 14.70 11.19
C LEU A 98 -0.66 13.90 12.19
N LEU A 99 0.61 13.64 11.87
CA LEU A 99 1.53 12.92 12.75
C LEU A 99 1.70 13.62 14.10
N ASP A 100 1.72 14.96 14.14
CA ASP A 100 1.80 15.74 15.39
C ASP A 100 0.66 15.44 16.37
N LYS A 101 -0.44 14.88 15.87
CA LYS A 101 -1.63 14.54 16.64
C LYS A 101 -1.76 13.04 16.93
N VAL A 102 -0.86 12.21 16.39
CA VAL A 102 -0.79 10.76 16.60
C VAL A 102 -0.01 10.46 17.89
N LEU A 103 -0.38 9.39 18.59
CA LEU A 103 0.33 8.98 19.80
C LEU A 103 1.62 8.20 19.48
N ALA A 104 2.64 8.36 20.31
CA ALA A 104 3.89 7.62 20.23
C ALA A 104 4.64 7.76 18.89
N VAL A 105 4.60 8.95 18.27
CA VAL A 105 5.39 9.26 17.07
C VAL A 105 6.90 9.21 17.36
N ARG A 106 7.67 8.78 16.36
CA ARG A 106 9.13 8.72 16.33
C ARG A 106 9.60 9.43 15.06
N ASP A 107 10.89 9.71 14.95
CA ASP A 107 11.48 10.36 13.78
C ASP A 107 11.27 9.56 12.48
N THR A 108 11.16 8.23 12.57
CA THR A 108 10.87 7.35 11.43
C THR A 108 9.39 7.00 11.27
N SER A 109 8.50 7.72 11.96
CA SER A 109 7.07 7.58 11.77
C SER A 109 6.65 8.05 10.38
N ARG A 110 5.79 7.27 9.73
CA ARG A 110 5.08 7.67 8.52
C ARG A 110 3.62 7.25 8.61
N LEU A 111 2.75 7.95 7.90
CA LEU A 111 1.44 7.44 7.55
C LEU A 111 1.61 6.50 6.36
N SER A 112 1.33 5.21 6.55
CA SER A 112 1.58 4.21 5.49
C SER A 112 0.78 4.45 4.20
N CYS A 113 -0.26 5.30 4.23
CA CYS A 113 -0.98 5.70 3.02
C CYS A 113 -0.22 6.75 2.18
N GLY A 114 0.70 7.52 2.78
CA GLY A 114 1.57 8.47 2.09
C GLY A 114 2.86 7.85 1.54
N VAL A 115 3.01 6.52 1.65
CA VAL A 115 4.17 5.76 1.15
C VAL A 115 3.72 4.88 0.00
N ASP A 116 4.07 5.26 -1.23
CA ASP A 116 3.80 4.46 -2.42
C ASP A 116 4.85 3.38 -2.62
N LEU A 117 4.43 2.13 -2.81
CA LEU A 117 5.35 1.03 -3.06
C LEU A 117 5.90 1.11 -4.48
N ALA A 118 7.16 1.50 -4.59
CA ALA A 118 7.93 1.54 -5.82
C ALA A 118 9.07 0.49 -5.78
N PRO A 119 9.65 0.08 -6.93
CA PRO A 119 10.66 -0.98 -6.99
C PRO A 119 11.92 -0.69 -6.14
N ASP A 120 12.22 0.59 -5.93
CA ASP A 120 13.30 1.09 -5.09
C ASP A 120 13.00 1.00 -3.59
N LEU A 121 11.81 0.53 -3.19
CA LEU A 121 11.42 0.17 -1.82
C LEU A 121 11.38 -1.35 -1.59
N ASP A 122 11.95 -2.16 -2.49
CA ASP A 122 12.08 -3.60 -2.26
C ASP A 122 12.83 -3.91 -0.95
N GLY A 123 12.28 -4.82 -0.14
CA GLY A 123 12.78 -5.13 1.20
C GLY A 123 12.50 -4.01 2.22
N ILE A 124 11.40 -3.27 2.08
CA ILE A 124 10.99 -2.25 3.06
C ILE A 124 10.69 -2.91 4.41
N GLU A 125 11.25 -2.34 5.48
CA GLU A 125 11.07 -2.83 6.84
C GLU A 125 10.24 -1.86 7.67
N ILE A 126 9.18 -2.38 8.26
CA ILE A 126 8.21 -1.59 9.01
C ILE A 126 7.87 -2.25 10.34
N GLU A 127 7.46 -1.43 11.30
CA GLU A 127 6.92 -1.87 12.59
C GLU A 127 5.54 -1.27 12.80
N LEU A 128 4.61 -2.13 13.25
CA LEU A 128 3.29 -1.69 13.70
C LEU A 128 3.36 -1.16 15.14
N PRO A 129 2.85 0.04 15.43
CA PRO A 129 2.81 0.58 16.78
C PRO A 129 1.95 -0.29 17.70
N SER A 130 2.39 -0.46 18.95
CA SER A 130 1.73 -1.32 19.94
C SER A 130 0.34 -0.84 20.34
N CYS A 131 0.11 0.48 20.31
CA CYS A 131 -1.22 1.08 20.44
C CYS A 131 -1.66 1.60 19.08
N SER A 132 -2.71 1.01 18.49
CA SER A 132 -3.43 1.64 17.39
C SER A 132 -4.22 2.80 17.98
N SER A 133 -3.68 4.02 17.94
CA SER A 133 -4.47 5.18 18.33
C SER A 133 -5.49 5.46 17.21
N ASP A 134 -6.74 5.04 17.43
CA ASP A 134 -7.89 5.48 16.64
C ASP A 134 -8.13 6.98 16.90
N VAL A 135 -7.28 7.84 16.33
CA VAL A 135 -7.51 9.28 16.36
C VAL A 135 -8.30 9.66 15.11
N SER A 136 -9.60 9.42 15.16
CA SER A 136 -10.57 9.89 14.17
C SER A 136 -11.10 11.25 14.61
N TRP A 137 -10.80 12.31 13.85
CA TRP A 137 -11.15 13.69 14.16
C TRP A 137 -12.58 14.05 13.77
N ASP A 138 -13.55 13.18 14.05
CA ASP A 138 -14.96 13.56 13.97
C ASP A 138 -15.33 14.32 15.25
N THR A 139 -15.78 15.57 15.10
CA THR A 139 -16.09 16.57 16.16
C THR A 139 -17.24 16.15 17.11
N ALA A 140 -17.47 14.86 17.38
CA ALA A 140 -18.55 14.38 18.22
C ALA A 140 -18.14 13.51 19.43
N ALA A 141 -16.91 12.99 19.54
CA ALA A 141 -16.53 12.20 20.72
C ALA A 141 -15.02 12.12 20.95
N MET A 142 -14.50 13.04 21.76
CA MET A 142 -13.20 12.86 22.43
C MET A 142 -13.35 11.75 23.49
N LYS A 143 -13.26 10.48 23.08
CA LYS A 143 -13.12 9.37 24.01
C LYS A 143 -12.22 8.29 23.41
N PRO A 144 -11.06 7.99 24.04
CA PRO A 144 -10.31 6.80 23.67
C PRO A 144 -11.16 5.58 23.98
N ARG A 145 -11.30 4.65 23.02
CA ARG A 145 -11.85 3.32 23.28
C ARG A 145 -10.81 2.44 23.93
#